data_AF-A0A7V9AAR7-F1
#
_entry.id   AF-A0A7V9AAR7-F1
#
_cell.length_a   1.000
_cell.length_b   1.000
_cell.length_c   1.000
_cell.angle_alpha   90.00
_cell.angle_beta   90.00
_cell.angle_gamma   90.00
#
_symmetry.space_group_name_H-M   'P 1'
#
loop_
_entity.id
_entity.type
_entity.pdbx_description
1 polymer ?
#
loop_
_entity_poly.entity_id
_entity_poly.type
_entity_poly.pdbx_seq_one_letter_code
_entity_poly.pdbx_strand_id
1 'polypeptide(L)'
;MKTLLVQVVGWPLLVIGLLASGAAVGVDPRHAWAAIVSLALILPPGVAAVWLVRQWRGSPFGRVAAVVLGSALRLLTGFGGGLVVFLLLRRPLDWDPLTFWGWLLGTYLVALTVETVVLARDVAQGAGTAPPFGPDAEQAVHRVVCGVAGTGREIAANVPPTSP
;
A
#
# COMPACT_ATOMS: atom_id res chain seq x y z
N MET A 1 -5.15 0.16 -19.73
CA MET A 1 -4.91 0.19 -18.28
C MET A 1 -3.51 -0.30 -17.84
N LYS A 2 -2.81 -1.19 -18.57
CA LYS A 2 -1.46 -1.69 -18.18
C LYS A 2 -0.38 -0.59 -18.08
N THR A 3 -0.51 0.49 -18.85
CA THR A 3 0.49 1.59 -18.97
C THR A 3 0.43 2.61 -17.84
N LEU A 4 -0.79 2.93 -17.35
CA LEU A 4 -0.98 3.95 -16.32
C LEU A 4 -0.38 3.56 -14.98
N LEU A 5 -0.45 2.29 -14.58
CA LEU A 5 0.04 1.86 -13.26
C LEU A 5 1.58 1.76 -13.21
N VAL A 6 2.23 1.39 -14.33
CA VAL A 6 3.69 1.44 -14.46
C VAL A 6 4.18 2.89 -14.45
N GLN A 7 3.44 3.81 -15.07
CA GLN A 7 3.74 5.24 -14.97
C GLN A 7 3.51 5.78 -13.55
N VAL A 8 2.41 5.43 -12.89
CA VAL A 8 2.06 5.98 -11.56
C VAL A 8 2.96 5.46 -10.44
N VAL A 9 3.46 4.22 -10.52
CA VAL A 9 4.33 3.63 -9.48
C VAL A 9 5.81 3.76 -9.83
N GLY A 10 6.16 3.62 -11.12
CA GLY A 10 7.55 3.65 -11.58
C GLY A 10 8.16 5.05 -11.58
N TRP A 11 7.40 6.09 -11.97
CA TRP A 11 7.93 7.46 -12.00
C TRP A 11 8.28 8.02 -10.62
N PRO A 12 7.45 7.91 -9.57
CA PRO A 12 7.82 8.41 -8.25
C PRO A 12 9.07 7.72 -7.70
N LEU A 13 9.17 6.39 -7.87
CA LEU A 13 10.35 5.64 -7.44
C LEU A 13 11.61 6.04 -8.22
N LEU A 14 11.50 6.26 -9.53
CA LEU A 14 12.61 6.75 -10.35
C LEU A 14 13.00 8.18 -9.99
N VAL A 15 12.04 9.10 -9.82
CA VAL A 15 12.30 10.49 -9.45
C VAL A 15 12.96 10.57 -8.08
N ILE A 16 12.49 9.79 -7.11
CA ILE A 16 13.09 9.80 -5.78
C ILE A 16 14.44 9.10 -5.77
N GLY A 17 14.60 8.01 -6.51
CA GLY A 17 15.91 7.40 -6.77
C GLY A 17 16.89 8.40 -7.39
N LEU A 18 16.43 9.20 -8.35
CA LEU A 18 17.23 10.23 -9.02
C LEU A 18 17.57 11.39 -8.08
N LEU A 19 16.63 11.85 -7.26
CA LEU A 19 16.83 12.92 -6.27
C LEU A 19 17.78 12.47 -5.15
N ALA A 20 17.63 11.24 -4.65
CA ALA A 20 18.52 10.64 -3.68
C ALA A 20 19.94 10.45 -4.26
N SER A 21 20.04 10.00 -5.51
CA SER A 21 21.31 9.87 -6.22
C SER A 21 21.98 11.23 -6.44
N GLY A 22 21.21 12.24 -6.86
CA GLY A 22 21.69 13.60 -7.07
C GLY A 22 22.15 14.27 -5.77
N ALA A 23 21.42 14.06 -4.67
CA ALA A 23 21.82 14.53 -3.35
C ALA A 23 23.10 13.84 -2.85
N ALA A 24 23.29 12.55 -3.17
CA ALA A 24 24.46 11.79 -2.73
C ALA A 24 25.76 12.13 -3.49
N VAL A 25 25.67 12.49 -4.78
CA VAL A 25 26.85 12.84 -5.61
C VAL A 25 27.53 14.14 -5.15
N GLY A 26 26.79 15.04 -4.50
CA GLY A 26 27.33 16.33 -4.02
C GLY A 26 28.00 16.29 -2.64
N VAL A 27 27.87 15.21 -1.86
CA VAL A 27 28.30 15.18 -0.45
C VAL A 27 29.59 14.39 -0.27
N ASP A 28 29.61 13.11 -0.65
CA ASP A 28 30.79 12.24 -0.55
C ASP A 28 30.52 10.93 -1.34
N PRO A 29 31.48 10.41 -2.13
CA PRO A 29 31.34 9.13 -2.85
C PRO A 29 30.90 7.95 -1.96
N ARG A 30 31.19 7.98 -0.65
CA ARG A 30 30.72 6.95 0.30
C ARG A 30 29.18 6.94 0.45
N HIS A 31 28.56 8.12 0.42
CA HIS A 31 27.10 8.26 0.50
C HIS A 31 26.43 7.76 -0.77
N ALA A 32 27.07 7.97 -1.94
CA ALA A 32 26.59 7.43 -3.21
C ALA A 32 26.52 5.90 -3.20
N TRP A 33 27.56 5.22 -2.68
CA TRP A 33 27.55 3.76 -2.55
C TRP A 33 26.45 3.24 -1.61
N ALA A 34 26.28 3.88 -0.45
CA ALA A 34 25.22 3.51 0.49
C ALA A 34 23.81 3.68 -0.14
N ALA A 35 23.59 4.76 -0.89
CA ALA A 35 22.34 5.00 -1.61
C ALA A 35 22.10 3.95 -2.72
N ILE A 36 23.12 3.63 -3.52
CA ILE A 36 23.03 2.63 -4.59
C ILE A 36 22.67 1.25 -4.02
N VAL A 37 23.37 0.83 -2.96
CA VAL A 37 23.10 -0.46 -2.30
C VAL A 37 21.68 -0.50 -1.74
N SER A 38 21.24 0.59 -1.10
CA SER A 38 19.89 0.69 -0.55
C SER A 38 18.83 0.57 -1.65
N LEU A 39 19.02 1.26 -2.77
CA LEU A 39 18.13 1.17 -3.93
C LEU A 39 18.11 -0.25 -4.52
N ALA A 40 19.28 -0.87 -4.68
CA ALA A 40 19.40 -2.22 -5.23
C ALA A 40 18.72 -3.27 -4.34
N LEU A 41 18.70 -3.10 -3.03
CA LEU A 41 18.04 -4.02 -2.09
C LEU A 41 16.53 -3.80 -2.00
N ILE A 42 16.04 -2.57 -2.17
CA ILE A 42 14.64 -2.20 -1.94
C ILE A 42 13.80 -2.24 -3.22
N LEU A 43 14.39 -1.93 -4.38
CA LEU A 43 13.65 -1.82 -5.63
C LEU A 43 13.17 -3.19 -6.16
N PRO A 44 14.01 -4.24 -6.28
CA PRO A 44 13.58 -5.55 -6.76
C PRO A 44 12.42 -6.19 -5.98
N PRO A 45 12.42 -6.25 -4.63
CA PRO A 45 11.31 -6.82 -3.87
C PRO A 45 10.03 -5.98 -4.01
N GLY A 46 10.15 -4.65 -4.16
CA GLY A 46 9.01 -3.78 -4.44
C GLY A 46 8.35 -4.07 -5.78
N VAL A 47 9.15 -4.30 -6.83
CA VAL A 47 8.65 -4.71 -8.15
C VAL A 47 8.02 -6.10 -8.07
N ALA A 48 8.66 -7.03 -7.36
CA ALA A 48 8.15 -8.39 -7.18
C ALA A 48 6.81 -8.40 -6.44
N ALA A 49 6.65 -7.60 -5.38
CA ALA A 49 5.40 -7.47 -4.64
C ALA A 49 4.26 -6.96 -5.53
N VAL A 50 4.50 -5.90 -6.32
CA VAL A 50 3.51 -5.38 -7.27
C VAL A 50 3.13 -6.42 -8.32
N TRP A 51 4.11 -7.16 -8.83
CA TRP A 51 3.87 -8.25 -9.77
C TRP A 51 3.01 -9.37 -9.15
N LEU A 52 3.31 -9.76 -7.91
CA LEU A 52 2.59 -10.80 -7.18
C LEU A 52 1.14 -10.41 -6.87
N VAL A 53 0.91 -9.17 -6.42
CA VAL A 53 -0.43 -8.62 -6.19
C VAL A 53 -1.28 -8.65 -7.47
N ARG A 54 -0.67 -8.43 -8.65
CA ARG A 54 -1.40 -8.52 -9.93
C ARG A 54 -1.83 -9.94 -10.26
N GLN A 55 -0.99 -10.92 -9.96
CA GLN A 55 -1.29 -12.33 -10.21
C GLN A 55 -2.52 -12.80 -9.41
N TRP A 56 -2.75 -12.23 -8.21
CA TRP A 56 -3.73 -12.74 -7.23
C TRP A 56 -5.01 -11.89 -7.10
N ARG A 57 -5.36 -11.11 -8.12
CA ARG A 57 -6.48 -10.15 -8.07
C ARG A 57 -7.88 -10.76 -7.90
N GLY A 58 -8.04 -12.07 -8.10
CA GLY A 58 -9.35 -12.75 -8.10
C GLY A 58 -9.97 -13.01 -6.73
N SER A 59 -9.22 -12.89 -5.63
CA SER A 59 -9.73 -13.15 -4.27
C SER A 59 -9.39 -12.00 -3.31
N PRO A 60 -10.33 -11.56 -2.44
CA PRO A 60 -10.06 -10.54 -1.42
C PRO A 60 -8.98 -11.01 -0.42
N PHE A 61 -8.98 -12.30 -0.08
CA PHE A 61 -7.94 -12.91 0.76
C PHE A 61 -6.57 -12.89 0.08
N GLY A 62 -6.55 -13.08 -1.25
CA GLY A 62 -5.33 -13.00 -2.06
C GLY A 62 -4.66 -11.64 -2.01
N ARG A 63 -5.42 -10.55 -1.91
CA ARG A 63 -4.88 -9.19 -1.79
C ARG A 63 -4.16 -8.98 -0.46
N VAL A 64 -4.79 -9.36 0.66
CA VAL A 64 -4.19 -9.21 1.99
C VAL A 64 -2.92 -10.06 2.09
N ALA A 65 -2.98 -11.33 1.64
CA ALA A 65 -1.82 -12.21 1.63
C ALA A 65 -0.67 -11.66 0.78
N ALA A 66 -0.97 -11.08 -0.39
CA ALA A 66 0.05 -10.49 -1.26
C ALA A 66 0.70 -9.24 -0.64
N VAL A 67 -0.07 -8.39 0.07
CA VAL A 67 0.49 -7.25 0.80
C VAL A 67 1.41 -7.73 1.93
N VAL A 68 0.93 -8.64 2.78
CA VAL A 68 1.72 -9.17 3.90
C VAL A 68 3.00 -9.85 3.41
N LEU A 69 2.90 -10.68 2.37
CA LEU A 69 4.05 -11.37 1.78
C LEU A 69 5.02 -10.38 1.12
N GLY A 70 4.51 -9.35 0.44
CA GLY A 70 5.32 -8.30 -0.15
C GLY A 70 6.10 -7.50 0.91
N SER A 71 5.44 -7.14 2.01
CA SER A 71 6.09 -6.48 3.15
C SER A 71 7.14 -7.37 3.83
N ALA A 72 6.83 -8.65 4.04
CA ALA A 72 7.76 -9.61 4.63
C ALA A 72 9.01 -9.79 3.76
N LEU A 73 8.83 -9.97 2.45
CA LEU A 73 9.94 -10.05 1.49
C LEU A 73 10.78 -8.78 1.52
N ARG A 74 10.16 -7.60 1.55
CA ARG A 74 10.88 -6.32 1.63
C ARG A 74 11.69 -6.16 2.90
N LEU A 75 11.16 -6.58 4.05
CA LEU A 75 11.89 -6.52 5.31
C LEU A 75 13.09 -7.47 5.28
N LEU A 76 12.89 -8.70 4.78
CA LEU A 76 13.95 -9.69 4.64
C LEU A 76 15.05 -9.22 3.68
N THR A 77 14.72 -8.73 2.49
CA THR A 77 15.72 -8.29 1.53
C THR A 77 16.31 -6.93 1.88
N GLY A 78 15.50 -5.98 2.38
CA GLY A 78 15.94 -4.64 2.77
C GLY A 78 16.84 -4.68 4.00
N PHE A 79 16.31 -5.11 5.14
CA PHE A 79 17.07 -5.14 6.40
C PHE A 79 17.98 -6.35 6.50
N GLY A 80 17.52 -7.54 6.13
CA GLY A 80 18.35 -8.75 6.15
C GLY A 80 19.47 -8.69 5.12
N GLY A 81 19.17 -8.31 3.87
CA GLY A 81 20.18 -8.08 2.85
C GLY A 81 21.10 -6.91 3.20
N GLY A 82 20.56 -5.81 3.73
CA GLY A 82 21.34 -4.66 4.21
C GLY A 82 22.31 -5.04 5.31
N LEU A 83 21.89 -5.86 6.27
CA LEU A 83 22.75 -6.39 7.34
C LEU A 83 23.89 -7.24 6.77
N VAL A 84 23.59 -8.17 5.86
CA VAL A 84 24.61 -9.02 5.22
C VAL A 84 25.61 -8.16 4.44
N VAL A 85 25.13 -7.23 3.62
CA VAL A 85 26.00 -6.32 2.85
C VAL A 85 26.84 -5.45 3.77
N PHE A 86 26.25 -4.90 4.84
CA PHE A 86 26.97 -4.13 5.83
C PHE A 86 28.08 -4.96 6.50
N LEU A 87 27.79 -6.17 6.95
CA LEU A 87 28.81 -7.02 7.60
C LEU A 87 29.94 -7.41 6.64
N LEU A 88 29.63 -7.66 5.37
CA LEU A 88 30.63 -8.01 4.35
C LEU A 88 31.47 -6.81 3.90
N LEU A 89 30.85 -5.63 3.76
CA LEU A 89 31.49 -4.44 3.19
C LEU A 89 31.95 -3.40 4.22
N ARG A 90 31.62 -3.57 5.50
CA ARG A 90 32.02 -2.62 6.56
C ARG A 90 33.53 -2.44 6.64
N ARG A 91 34.31 -3.53 6.54
CA ARG A 91 35.79 -3.47 6.61
C ARG A 91 36.43 -2.80 5.40
N PRO A 92 36.09 -3.13 4.14
CA PRO A 92 36.75 -2.53 2.98
C PRO A 92 36.39 -1.06 2.74
N LEU A 93 35.22 -0.60 3.20
CA LEU A 93 34.72 0.75 2.88
C LEU A 93 34.70 1.72 4.07
N ASP A 94 35.10 1.28 5.27
CA ASP A 94 35.08 2.07 6.51
C ASP A 94 33.75 2.84 6.67
N TRP A 95 32.64 2.14 6.45
CA TRP A 95 31.32 2.75 6.49
C TRP A 95 30.92 3.11 7.91
N ASP A 96 30.54 4.38 8.09
CA ASP A 96 29.82 4.82 9.26
C ASP A 96 28.45 4.09 9.33
N PRO A 97 28.16 3.35 10.41
CA PRO A 97 26.92 2.61 10.54
C PRO A 97 25.68 3.51 10.41
N LEU A 98 25.71 4.70 11.03
CA LEU A 98 24.57 5.61 11.03
C LEU A 98 24.23 6.09 9.63
N THR A 99 25.25 6.43 8.84
CA THR A 99 25.09 6.83 7.45
C THR A 99 24.48 5.71 6.59
N PHE A 100 25.01 4.48 6.68
CA PHE A 100 24.48 3.36 5.89
C PHE A 100 23.03 3.01 6.26
N TRP A 101 22.76 2.82 7.55
CA TRP A 101 21.42 2.48 8.04
C TRP A 101 20.43 3.63 7.83
N GLY A 102 20.89 4.87 7.91
CA GLY A 102 20.09 6.07 7.61
C GLY A 102 19.63 6.08 6.15
N TRP A 103 20.52 5.81 5.19
CA TRP A 103 20.16 5.71 3.78
C TRP A 103 19.21 4.54 3.50
N LEU A 104 19.47 3.38 4.10
CA LEU A 104 18.63 2.20 3.95
C LEU A 104 17.21 2.47 4.49
N LEU A 105 17.12 3.02 5.71
CA LEU A 105 15.86 3.36 6.35
C LEU A 105 15.12 4.47 5.60
N GLY A 106 15.83 5.51 5.17
CA GLY A 106 15.24 6.62 4.41
C GLY A 106 14.65 6.13 3.08
N THR A 107 15.41 5.33 2.33
CA THR A 107 14.94 4.72 1.08
C THR A 107 13.74 3.80 1.31
N TYR A 108 13.76 3.05 2.42
CA TYR A 108 12.66 2.17 2.81
C TYR A 108 11.38 2.94 3.13
N LEU A 109 11.47 3.99 3.96
CA LEU A 109 10.32 4.84 4.33
C LEU A 109 9.71 5.54 3.13
N VAL A 110 10.56 6.02 2.22
CA VAL A 110 10.14 6.59 0.94
C VAL A 110 9.34 5.56 0.13
N ALA A 111 9.90 4.35 -0.06
CA ALA A 111 9.25 3.31 -0.83
C ALA A 111 7.89 2.92 -0.22
N LEU A 112 7.84 2.82 1.12
CA LEU A 112 6.62 2.55 1.86
C LEU A 112 5.57 3.66 1.70
N THR A 113 5.99 4.92 1.72
CA THR A 113 5.11 6.08 1.53
C THR A 113 4.50 6.06 0.13
N VAL A 114 5.32 5.85 -0.91
CA VAL A 114 4.85 5.77 -2.30
C VAL A 114 3.84 4.63 -2.46
N GLU A 115 4.15 3.46 -1.93
CA GLU A 115 3.26 2.31 -1.99
C GLU A 115 1.93 2.54 -1.27
N THR A 116 1.97 3.16 -0.09
CA THR A 116 0.77 3.50 0.69
C THR A 116 -0.12 4.48 -0.09
N VAL A 117 0.46 5.49 -0.73
CA VAL A 117 -0.28 6.46 -1.55
C VAL A 117 -0.91 5.79 -2.77
N VAL A 118 -0.18 4.88 -3.43
CA VAL A 118 -0.69 4.13 -4.58
C VAL A 118 -1.85 3.22 -4.17
N LEU A 119 -1.69 2.46 -3.09
CA LEU A 119 -2.74 1.59 -2.56
C LEU A 119 -3.97 2.39 -2.13
N ALA A 120 -3.79 3.52 -1.45
CA ALA A 120 -4.88 4.39 -1.05
C ALA A 120 -5.66 4.93 -2.26
N ARG A 121 -4.97 5.30 -3.34
CA ARG A 121 -5.60 5.73 -4.60
C ARG A 121 -6.37 4.61 -5.28
N ASP A 122 -5.81 3.41 -5.36
CA ASP A 122 -6.50 2.25 -5.96
C ASP A 122 -7.78 1.89 -5.17
N VAL A 123 -7.76 1.98 -3.84
CA VAL A 123 -8.94 1.77 -2.99
C VAL A 123 -10.00 2.85 -3.22
N ALA A 124 -9.60 4.13 -3.25
CA ALA A 124 -10.52 5.24 -3.49
C ALA A 124 -11.19 5.16 -4.88
N GLN A 125 -10.44 4.76 -5.91
CA GLN A 125 -10.98 4.56 -7.26
C GLN A 125 -11.92 3.35 -7.34
N GLY A 126 -11.59 2.24 -6.68
CA GLY A 126 -12.46 1.07 -6.59
C GLY A 126 -13.79 1.37 -5.91
N ALA A 127 -13.79 2.24 -4.90
CA ALA A 127 -15.00 2.70 -4.23
C ALA A 127 -15.86 3.63 -5.11
N GLY A 128 -15.26 4.46 -5.97
CA GLY A 128 -15.98 5.36 -6.87
C GLY A 128 -16.64 4.69 -8.08
N THR A 129 -16.21 3.48 -8.44
CA THR A 129 -16.79 2.72 -9.58
C THR A 129 -17.89 1.75 -9.18
N ALA A 130 -18.05 1.44 -7.89
CA ALA A 130 -19.22 0.72 -7.42
C ALA A 130 -20.37 1.74 -7.33
N PRO A 131 -21.46 1.61 -8.11
CA PRO A 131 -22.64 2.42 -7.85
C PRO A 131 -23.03 2.22 -6.38
N PRO A 132 -23.21 3.30 -5.59
CA PRO A 132 -23.33 3.21 -4.14
C PRO A 132 -24.44 2.25 -3.71
N PHE A 133 -25.46 2.10 -4.55
CA PHE A 133 -26.42 1.02 -4.56
C PHE A 133 -26.79 0.82 -6.04
N GLY A 134 -26.90 -0.42 -6.53
CA GLY A 134 -27.64 -0.63 -7.78
C GLY A 134 -29.06 -0.07 -7.62
N PRO A 135 -29.75 0.34 -8.70
CA PRO A 135 -31.13 0.87 -8.60
C PRO A 135 -32.05 -0.06 -7.79
N ASP A 136 -31.73 -1.36 -7.78
CA ASP A 136 -32.43 -2.40 -7.01
C ASP A 136 -32.21 -2.31 -5.50
N ALA A 137 -31.03 -1.90 -5.04
CA ALA A 137 -30.74 -1.75 -3.62
C ALA A 137 -31.26 -0.41 -3.06
N GLU A 138 -31.34 0.63 -3.89
CA GLU A 138 -32.07 1.85 -3.56
C GLU A 138 -33.58 1.56 -3.45
N GLN A 139 -34.14 0.74 -4.36
CA GLN A 139 -35.51 0.23 -4.25
C GLN A 139 -35.73 -0.67 -3.04
N ALA A 140 -34.75 -1.50 -2.65
CA ALA A 140 -34.85 -2.35 -1.48
C ALA A 140 -34.86 -1.53 -0.18
N VAL A 141 -33.99 -0.52 -0.06
CA VAL A 141 -33.99 0.40 1.10
C VAL A 141 -35.27 1.22 1.13
N HIS A 142 -35.73 1.73 -0.01
CA HIS A 142 -37.00 2.47 -0.09
C HIS A 142 -38.21 1.59 0.25
N ARG A 143 -38.22 0.29 -0.12
CA ARG A 143 -39.26 -0.67 0.31
C ARG A 143 -39.20 -0.98 1.80
N VAL A 144 -38.01 -1.10 2.39
CA VAL A 144 -37.88 -1.32 3.84
C VAL A 144 -38.34 -0.08 4.61
N VAL A 145 -37.93 1.12 4.19
CA VAL A 145 -38.33 2.38 4.86
C VAL A 145 -39.83 2.64 4.70
N CYS A 146 -40.40 2.47 3.51
CA CYS A 146 -41.85 2.60 3.30
C CYS A 146 -42.66 1.46 3.92
N GLY A 147 -42.12 0.25 3.97
CA GLY A 147 -42.75 -0.90 4.61
C GLY A 147 -42.79 -0.79 6.14
N VAL A 148 -41.72 -0.25 6.75
CA VAL A 148 -41.65 0.04 8.19
C VAL A 148 -42.58 1.19 8.58
N ALA A 149 -42.76 2.19 7.71
CA ALA A 149 -43.74 3.25 7.92
C ALA A 149 -45.20 2.74 7.86
N GLY A 150 -45.47 1.65 7.15
CA GLY A 150 -46.79 1.01 7.08
C GLY A 150 -47.12 0.09 8.26
N THR A 151 -46.12 -0.59 8.84
CA THR A 151 -46.32 -1.59 9.91
C THR A 151 -46.60 -0.98 11.28
N GLY A 152 -46.29 0.30 11.50
CA GLY A 152 -46.63 1.01 12.74
C GLY A 152 -48.14 1.25 12.94
N ARG A 153 -48.95 1.17 11.87
CA ARG A 153 -50.40 1.46 11.94
C ARG A 153 -51.25 0.24 12.29
N GLU A 154 -50.77 -0.97 12.03
CA GLU A 154 -51.49 -2.21 12.38
C GLU A 154 -51.29 -2.62 13.85
N ILE A 155 -50.14 -2.28 14.47
CA ILE A 155 -49.88 -2.60 15.88
C ILE A 155 -50.75 -1.75 16.82
N ALA A 156 -51.09 -0.51 16.42
CA ALA A 156 -51.95 0.37 17.21
C ALA A 156 -53.45 -0.02 17.16
N ALA A 157 -53.88 -0.83 16.19
CA ALA A 157 -55.29 -1.24 16.05
C ALA A 157 -55.66 -2.48 16.89
N ASN A 158 -54.68 -3.16 17.49
CA ASN A 158 -54.89 -4.43 18.17
C ASN A 158 -54.55 -4.40 19.67
N VAL A 159 -54.49 -3.20 20.28
CA VAL A 159 -54.38 -3.06 21.73
C VAL A 159 -55.80 -3.16 22.32
N PRO A 160 -56.16 -4.24 23.02
CA PRO A 160 -57.47 -4.36 23.65
C PRO A 160 -57.62 -3.26 24.73
N PRO A 161 -58.82 -2.66 24.85
CA PRO A 161 -59.07 -1.64 25.86
C PRO A 161 -58.87 -2.25 27.25
N THR A 162 -57.91 -1.71 28.00
CA THR A 162 -57.76 -2.01 29.42
C THR A 162 -58.95 -1.40 30.15
N SER A 163 -59.87 -2.26 30.59
CA SER A 163 -60.96 -1.89 31.49
C SER A 163 -60.44 -1.45 32.86
N PRO A 164 -61.07 -0.44 33.48
CA PRO A 164 -60.67 0.15 34.77
C PRO A 164 -60.87 -0.77 35.97
#